data_AF-A0A6A4NAA6-F1
#
_entry.id   AF-A0A6A4NAA6-F1
#
_cell.length_a   1.000
_cell.length_b   1.000
_cell.length_c   1.000
_cell.angle_alpha   90.00
_cell.angle_beta   90.00
_cell.angle_gamma   90.00
#
_symmetry.space_group_name_H-M   'P 1'
#
loop_
_entity.id
_entity.type
_entity.pdbx_description
1 polymer ?
#
loop_
_entity_poly.entity_id
_entity_poly.type
_entity_poly.pdbx_seq_one_letter_code
_entity_poly.pdbx_strand_id
1 'polypeptide(L)'
;MYGLMRLLRNIYSWVGPSILVHGLSWLYGSSGGEIELQEIVNGLINTQMYNSPGISIALIFITVGIGFKLSPAPSHQWTPDVYEGVRFVR
;
A
#
# COMPACT_ATOMS: atom_id res chain seq x y z
N MET A 1 -16.81 25.39 -0.72
CA MET A 1 -16.22 24.68 0.43
C MET A 1 -16.47 23.16 0.39
N TYR A 2 -17.73 22.70 0.31
CA TYR A 2 -18.07 21.26 0.27
C TYR A 2 -17.43 20.45 -0.90
N GLY A 3 -17.29 21.05 -2.09
CA GLY A 3 -16.63 20.38 -3.23
C GLY A 3 -15.14 20.10 -3.02
N LEU A 4 -14.43 21.01 -2.36
CA LEU A 4 -12.99 20.87 -2.08
C LEU A 4 -12.74 19.77 -1.04
N MET A 5 -13.54 19.71 0.03
CA MET A 5 -13.46 18.62 1.02
C MET A 5 -13.82 17.25 0.43
N ARG A 6 -14.71 17.18 -0.56
CA ARG A 6 -15.03 15.93 -1.26
C ARG A 6 -13.88 15.46 -2.15
N LEU A 7 -13.21 16.39 -2.82
CA LEU A 7 -12.00 16.10 -3.61
C LEU A 7 -10.85 15.60 -2.74
N LEU A 8 -10.58 16.27 -1.62
CA LEU A 8 -9.52 15.86 -0.69
C LEU A 8 -9.75 14.44 -0.17
N ARG A 9 -10.99 14.10 0.22
CA ARG A 9 -11.35 12.73 0.65
C ARG A 9 -11.08 11.67 -0.40
N ASN A 10 -11.48 11.93 -1.64
CA ASN A 10 -11.21 10.98 -2.73
C ASN A 10 -9.70 10.74 -2.85
N ILE A 11 -8.87 11.78 -2.82
CA ILE A 11 -7.42 11.66 -2.93
C ILE A 11 -6.86 10.78 -1.80
N TYR A 12 -7.27 10.99 -0.54
CA TYR A 12 -6.81 10.19 0.60
C TYR A 12 -7.13 8.68 0.45
N SER A 13 -8.29 8.34 -0.12
CA SER A 13 -8.66 6.94 -0.41
C SER A 13 -7.70 6.24 -1.39
N TRP A 14 -7.06 6.97 -2.30
CA TRP A 14 -6.15 6.40 -3.30
C TRP A 14 -4.71 6.23 -2.79
N VAL A 15 -4.33 6.94 -1.72
CA VAL A 15 -2.95 6.98 -1.21
C VAL A 15 -2.48 5.59 -0.77
N GLY A 16 -3.25 4.90 0.08
CA GLY A 16 -2.87 3.58 0.59
C GLY A 16 -2.61 2.53 -0.51
N PRO A 17 -3.58 2.29 -1.41
CA PRO A 17 -3.39 1.37 -2.53
C PRO A 17 -2.22 1.75 -3.45
N SER A 18 -2.02 3.05 -3.72
CA SER A 18 -0.93 3.52 -4.58
C SER A 18 0.45 3.23 -3.97
N ILE A 19 0.61 3.48 -2.66
CA ILE A 19 1.86 3.16 -1.93
C ILE A 19 2.11 1.64 -1.95
N LEU A 20 1.06 0.84 -1.74
CA LEU A 20 1.14 -0.62 -1.77
C LEU A 20 1.60 -1.15 -3.15
N VAL A 21 0.96 -0.69 -4.21
CA VAL A 21 1.29 -1.08 -5.59
C VAL A 21 2.71 -0.64 -5.95
N HIS A 22 3.15 0.53 -5.50
CA HIS A 22 4.49 1.01 -5.76
C HIS A 22 5.56 0.14 -5.05
N GLY A 23 5.32 -0.27 -3.80
CA GLY A 23 6.19 -1.21 -3.09
C GLY A 23 6.27 -2.58 -3.77
N LEU A 24 5.13 -3.12 -4.19
CA LEU A 24 5.06 -4.39 -4.93
C LEU A 24 5.77 -4.32 -6.29
N SER A 25 5.61 -3.21 -7.02
CA SER A 25 6.30 -2.99 -8.30
C SER A 25 7.82 -3.00 -8.15
N TRP A 26 8.34 -2.42 -7.08
CA TRP A 26 9.77 -2.43 -6.80
C TRP A 26 10.25 -3.84 -6.47
N LEU A 27 9.53 -4.54 -5.58
CA LEU A 27 9.83 -5.92 -5.20
C LEU A 27 9.84 -6.86 -6.43
N TYR A 28 8.84 -6.73 -7.30
CA TYR A 28 8.73 -7.46 -8.55
C TYR A 28 9.94 -7.22 -9.45
N GLY A 29 10.32 -5.96 -9.68
CA GLY A 29 11.50 -5.62 -10.50
C GLY A 29 12.81 -6.16 -9.90
N SER A 30 13.00 -6.07 -8.59
CA SER A 30 14.21 -6.57 -7.93
C SER A 30 14.29 -8.09 -7.84
N SER A 31 13.16 -8.80 -7.89
CA SER A 31 13.12 -10.27 -7.94
C SER A 31 13.42 -10.85 -9.32
N GLY A 32 13.42 -10.04 -10.39
CA GLY A 32 13.53 -10.52 -11.77
C GLY A 32 12.18 -10.74 -12.47
N GLY A 33 11.07 -10.33 -11.86
CA GLY A 33 9.73 -10.48 -12.42
C GLY A 33 8.92 -11.65 -11.84
N GLU A 34 9.29 -12.10 -10.65
CA GLU A 34 8.63 -13.22 -9.98
C GLU A 34 7.41 -12.73 -9.17
N ILE A 35 6.38 -13.58 -9.10
CA ILE A 35 5.13 -13.30 -8.36
C ILE A 35 4.92 -14.27 -7.19
N GLU A 36 5.52 -15.45 -7.26
CA GLU A 36 5.48 -16.44 -6.19
C GLU A 36 6.49 -16.07 -5.11
N LEU A 37 6.10 -16.13 -3.83
CA LEU A 37 6.96 -15.69 -2.72
C LEU A 37 8.28 -16.44 -2.65
N GLN A 38 8.28 -17.75 -2.95
CA GLN A 38 9.51 -18.55 -2.98
C GLN A 38 10.45 -18.09 -4.09
N GLU A 39 9.90 -17.82 -5.28
CA GLU A 39 10.68 -17.35 -6.42
C GLU A 39 11.19 -15.92 -6.22
N ILE A 40 10.43 -15.06 -5.55
CA ILE A 40 10.89 -13.72 -5.16
C ILE A 40 12.12 -13.81 -4.25
N VAL A 41 12.10 -14.69 -3.26
CA VAL A 41 13.25 -14.91 -2.35
C VAL A 41 14.45 -15.42 -3.13
N ASN A 42 14.26 -16.43 -3.99
CA ASN A 42 15.33 -16.97 -4.84
C ASN A 42 15.91 -15.89 -5.76
N GLY A 43 15.06 -15.09 -6.40
CA GLY A 43 15.45 -13.96 -7.26
C GLY A 43 16.26 -12.90 -6.51
N LEU A 44 15.86 -12.55 -5.29
CA LEU A 44 16.59 -11.61 -4.43
C LEU A 44 17.97 -12.13 -3.99
N ILE A 45 18.10 -13.43 -3.76
CA ILE A 45 19.38 -14.09 -3.44
C ILE A 45 20.28 -14.10 -4.68
N ASN A 46 19.75 -14.53 -5.83
CA ASN A 46 20.49 -14.64 -7.09
C ASN A 46 21.01 -13.28 -7.57
N THR A 47 20.23 -12.22 -7.39
CA THR A 47 20.60 -10.84 -7.74
C THR A 47 21.41 -10.14 -6.66
N GLN A 48 21.66 -10.80 -5.51
CA GLN A 48 22.31 -10.21 -4.33
C GLN A 48 21.61 -8.94 -3.80
N MET A 49 20.31 -8.79 -4.09
CA MET A 49 19.49 -7.63 -3.72
C MET A 49 18.88 -7.72 -2.32
N TYR A 50 18.97 -8.89 -1.67
CA TYR A 50 18.33 -9.18 -0.38
C TYR A 50 18.68 -8.21 0.76
N ASN A 51 19.86 -7.56 0.71
CA ASN A 51 20.31 -6.59 1.70
C ASN A 51 20.42 -5.16 1.14
N SER A 52 19.84 -4.92 -0.04
CA SER A 52 19.90 -3.61 -0.68
C SER A 52 18.93 -2.63 0.00
N PRO A 53 19.27 -1.33 0.06
CA PRO A 53 18.35 -0.31 0.56
C PRO A 53 17.05 -0.22 -0.25
N GLY A 54 17.07 -0.60 -1.53
CA GLY A 54 15.88 -0.65 -2.38
C GLY A 54 14.83 -1.65 -1.88
N ILE A 55 15.27 -2.84 -1.45
CA ILE A 55 14.37 -3.84 -0.84
C ILE A 55 13.78 -3.32 0.48
N SER A 56 14.60 -2.66 1.31
CA SER A 56 14.11 -2.06 2.56
C SER A 56 13.02 -1.01 2.30
N ILE A 57 13.19 -0.16 1.29
CA ILE A 57 12.19 0.84 0.89
C ILE A 57 10.92 0.15 0.37
N ALA A 58 11.05 -0.90 -0.46
CA ALA A 58 9.92 -1.66 -0.96
C ALA A 58 9.09 -2.29 0.18
N LEU A 59 9.76 -2.88 1.16
CA LEU A 59 9.13 -3.47 2.34
C LEU A 59 8.43 -2.42 3.22
N ILE A 60 9.03 -1.23 3.38
CA ILE A 60 8.39 -0.11 4.09
C ILE A 60 7.10 0.31 3.37
N PHE A 61 7.11 0.45 2.04
CA PHE A 61 5.92 0.83 1.28
C PHE A 61 4.81 -0.23 1.38
N ILE A 62 5.16 -1.52 1.27
CA ILE A 62 4.21 -2.61 1.46
C ILE A 62 3.60 -2.55 2.87
N THR A 63 4.45 -2.40 3.90
CA THR A 63 4.00 -2.33 5.30
C THR A 63 3.10 -1.13 5.55
N VAL A 64 3.46 0.05 5.05
CA VAL A 64 2.67 1.29 5.18
C VAL A 64 1.32 1.17 4.47
N GLY A 65 1.29 0.61 3.25
CA GLY A 65 0.03 0.48 2.52
C GLY A 65 -0.89 -0.61 3.09
N ILE A 66 -0.35 -1.70 3.66
CA ILE A 66 -1.12 -2.67 4.46
C ILE A 66 -1.65 -1.98 5.72
N GLY A 67 -0.80 -1.23 6.43
CA GLY A 67 -1.19 -0.42 7.58
C GLY A 67 -2.35 0.50 7.24
N PHE A 68 -2.31 1.19 6.10
CA PHE A 68 -3.39 2.06 5.66
C PHE A 68 -4.74 1.34 5.57
N LYS A 69 -4.78 0.08 5.09
CA LYS A 69 -6.00 -0.75 5.03
C LYS A 69 -6.53 -1.16 6.40
N LEU A 70 -5.66 -1.30 7.39
CA LEU A 70 -6.01 -1.70 8.76
C LEU A 70 -6.49 -0.50 9.61
N SER A 71 -6.36 0.73 9.12
CA SER A 71 -6.73 1.96 9.83
C SER A 71 -6.17 2.16 11.26
N PRO A 72 -4.96 1.68 11.64
CA PRO A 72 -4.36 2.03 12.93
C PRO A 72 -3.99 3.52 12.96
N ALA A 73 -3.85 4.10 14.15
CA ALA A 73 -3.35 5.47 14.30
C ALA A 73 -1.96 5.60 13.63
N PRO A 74 -1.67 6.65 12.85
CA PRO A 74 -2.48 7.84 12.56
C PRO A 74 -3.50 7.68 11.40
N SER A 75 -3.42 6.61 10.61
CA SER A 75 -4.14 6.39 9.35
C SER A 75 -5.67 6.16 9.45
N HIS A 76 -6.28 6.33 10.62
CA HIS A 76 -7.74 6.16 10.83
C HIS A 76 -8.62 7.26 10.19
N GLN A 77 -8.04 8.31 9.62
CA GLN A 77 -8.78 9.50 9.19
C GLN A 77 -9.78 9.24 8.05
N TRP A 78 -9.60 8.17 7.26
CA TRP A 78 -10.51 7.78 6.18
C TRP A 78 -11.63 6.83 6.63
N THR A 79 -11.54 6.27 7.84
CA THR A 79 -12.46 5.25 8.37
C THR A 79 -13.86 5.79 8.71
N PRO A 80 -14.05 6.97 9.36
CA PRO A 80 -15.40 7.46 9.71
C PRO A 80 -16.28 7.69 8.47
N ASP A 81 -15.69 8.14 7.36
CA ASP A 81 -16.44 8.44 6.12
C ASP A 81 -17.05 7.20 5.44
N VAL A 82 -16.41 6.02 5.57
CA VAL A 82 -16.88 4.78 4.93
C VAL A 82 -18.10 4.21 5.65
N TYR A 83 -18.16 4.34 6.98
CA TYR A 83 -19.28 3.85 7.77
C TYR A 83 -20.51 4.76 7.70
N GLU A 84 -20.33 6.08 7.59
CA GLU A 84 -21.44 7.03 7.45
C GLU A 84 -22.21 6.89 6.12
N GLY A 85 -21.59 6.32 5.07
CA GLY A 85 -22.24 6.05 3.79
C GLY A 85 -23.22 4.86 3.82
N VAL A 86 -23.17 4.02 4.85
CA VAL A 86 -24.03 2.83 4.96
C VAL A 86 -25.39 3.24 5.49
N ARG A 87 -26.33 3.55 4.59
CA ARG A 87 -27.74 3.68 4.96
C ARG A 87 -28.27 2.28 5.23
N PHE A 88 -28.71 2.04 6.46
CA PHE A 88 -29.62 0.94 6.77
C PHE A 88 -30.93 1.19 6.02
N VAL A 89 -31.06 0.61 4.83
CA VAL A 89 -32.36 0.47 4.17
C VAL A 89 -33.13 -0.56 5.01
N ARG A 90 -34.23 -0.11 5.63
CA ARG A 90 -35.24 -1.01 6.19
C ARG A 90 -36.18 -1.48 5.09
#